data_AF-A0A8J8FIH2-F1
#
_entry.id   AF-A0A8J8FIH2-F1
#
_cell.length_a   1.000
_cell.length_b   1.000
_cell.length_c   1.000
_cell.angle_alpha   90.00
_cell.angle_beta   90.00
_cell.angle_gamma   90.00
#
_symmetry.space_group_name_H-M   'P 1'
#
loop_
_entity.id
_entity.type
_entity.pdbx_description
1 polymer ?
#
loop_
_entity_poly.entity_id
_entity_poly.type
_entity_poly.pdbx_seq_one_letter_code
_entity_poly.pdbx_strand_id
1 'polypeptide(L)'
;MTKELNLTPEESDKFWPVYNNYFAEMKAARKQYLNDEVGFEERQVQIRKKYQSDFRNILNGNNRVNKVFTSEKNLKEMFRKELQNRQKNKRLQGGGKAKQFNAGKQRNR
;
A
#
# COMPACT_ATOMS: atom_id res chain seq x y z
N MET A 1 -7.56 1.58 8.44
CA MET A 1 -7.61 0.19 8.96
C MET A 1 -8.21 0.13 10.36
N THR A 2 -7.55 0.64 11.42
CA THR A 2 -8.09 0.60 12.80
C THR A 2 -9.47 1.24 12.97
N LYS A 3 -9.73 2.37 12.29
CA LYS A 3 -11.05 3.05 12.31
C LYS A 3 -12.14 2.37 11.47
N GLU A 4 -11.79 1.56 10.48
CA GLU A 4 -12.78 0.90 9.60
C GLU A 4 -13.22 -0.45 10.14
N LEU A 5 -12.37 -1.08 10.95
CA LEU A 5 -12.61 -2.39 11.56
C LEU A 5 -13.22 -2.31 12.96
N ASN A 6 -13.38 -1.10 13.51
CA ASN A 6 -13.80 -0.85 14.90
C ASN A 6 -13.03 -1.76 15.87
N LEU A 7 -11.70 -1.82 15.73
CA LEU A 7 -10.88 -2.67 16.60
C LEU A 7 -10.88 -2.09 18.01
N THR A 8 -11.13 -2.94 19.01
CA THR A 8 -10.84 -2.57 20.40
C THR A 8 -9.32 -2.46 20.59
N PRO A 9 -8.84 -1.76 21.63
CA PRO A 9 -7.42 -1.69 21.93
C PRO A 9 -6.76 -3.07 22.06
N GLU A 10 -7.43 -4.00 22.74
CA GLU A 10 -6.96 -5.38 22.95
C GLU A 10 -6.91 -6.20 21.65
N GLU A 11 -7.90 -6.03 20.77
CA GLU A 11 -7.91 -6.67 19.45
C GLU A 11 -6.80 -6.09 18.56
N SER A 12 -6.58 -4.77 18.62
CA SER A 12 -5.54 -4.08 17.86
C SER A 12 -4.15 -4.61 18.20
N ASP A 13 -3.84 -4.78 19.48
CA ASP A 13 -2.52 -5.27 19.94
C ASP A 13 -2.22 -6.68 19.42
N LYS A 14 -3.23 -7.54 19.32
CA LYS A 14 -3.11 -8.89 18.75
C LYS A 14 -3.15 -8.90 17.22
N PHE A 15 -3.85 -7.94 16.62
CA PHE A 15 -4.04 -7.86 15.17
C PHE A 15 -2.78 -7.46 14.41
N TRP A 16 -2.05 -6.45 14.88
CA TRP A 16 -0.86 -5.92 14.19
C TRP A 16 0.24 -6.96 13.92
N PRO A 17 0.67 -7.81 14.87
CA PRO A 17 1.69 -8.82 14.58
C PRO A 17 1.24 -9.83 13.51
N VAL A 18 -0.03 -10.25 13.55
CA VAL A 18 -0.60 -11.15 12.53
C VAL A 18 -0.67 -10.48 11.16
N TYR A 19 -1.11 -9.22 11.13
CA TYR A 19 -1.16 -8.43 9.89
C TYR A 19 0.23 -8.21 9.28
N ASN A 20 1.24 -7.95 10.12
CA ASN A 20 2.61 -7.78 9.66
C ASN A 20 3.16 -9.04 8.99
N ASN A 21 2.89 -10.21 9.57
CA ASN A 21 3.27 -11.50 8.98
C ASN A 21 2.54 -11.74 7.65
N TYR A 22 1.23 -11.50 7.60
CA TYR A 22 0.45 -11.55 6.37
C TYR A 22 1.04 -10.65 5.27
N PHE A 23 1.36 -9.40 5.61
CA PHE A 23 1.91 -8.44 4.67
C PHE A 23 3.29 -8.86 4.16
N ALA A 24 4.14 -9.39 5.04
CA ALA A 24 5.45 -9.92 4.67
C ALA A 24 5.34 -11.09 3.70
N GLU A 25 4.45 -12.05 3.97
CA GLU A 25 4.19 -13.19 3.08
C GLU A 25 3.64 -12.73 1.71
N MET A 26 2.69 -11.77 1.71
CA MET A 26 2.11 -11.24 0.48
C MET A 26 3.15 -10.50 -0.38
N LYS A 27 4.07 -9.77 0.27
CA LYS A 27 5.20 -9.11 -0.40
C LYS A 27 6.19 -10.12 -0.97
N ALA A 28 6.50 -11.19 -0.23
CA ALA A 28 7.36 -12.27 -0.69
C ALA A 28 6.76 -12.99 -1.90
N ALA A 29 5.46 -13.32 -1.84
CA ALA A 29 4.73 -13.92 -2.96
C ALA A 29 4.78 -13.03 -4.21
N ARG A 30 4.58 -11.70 -4.08
CA ARG A 30 4.66 -10.82 -5.25
C ARG A 30 6.05 -10.74 -5.86
N LYS A 31 7.11 -10.90 -5.06
CA LYS A 31 8.49 -10.98 -5.57
C LYS A 31 8.78 -12.30 -6.27
N GLN A 32 8.24 -13.40 -5.74
CA GLN A 32 8.46 -14.74 -6.29
C GLN A 32 7.76 -14.94 -7.64
N TYR A 33 6.53 -14.41 -7.78
CA TYR A 33 5.67 -14.59 -8.94
C TYR A 33 5.55 -13.30 -9.78
N LEU A 34 6.68 -12.64 -10.05
CA LEU A 34 6.71 -11.35 -10.77
C LEU A 34 6.09 -11.43 -12.18
N ASN A 35 6.30 -12.54 -12.87
CA ASN A 35 5.89 -12.76 -14.27
C ASN A 35 4.80 -13.82 -14.41
N ASP A 36 4.31 -14.37 -13.29
CA ASP A 36 3.29 -15.42 -13.25
C ASP A 36 2.11 -14.93 -12.42
N GLU A 37 1.16 -14.28 -13.08
CA GLU A 37 0.00 -13.70 -12.39
C GLU A 37 -0.93 -14.80 -11.86
N VAL A 38 -1.06 -15.94 -12.55
CA VAL A 38 -1.91 -17.05 -12.11
C VAL A 38 -1.33 -17.71 -10.86
N GLY A 39 -0.04 -18.01 -10.85
CA GLY A 39 0.65 -18.54 -9.66
C GLY A 39 0.63 -17.55 -8.48
N PHE A 40 0.74 -16.25 -8.76
CA PHE A 40 0.58 -15.22 -7.74
C PHE A 40 -0.82 -15.20 -7.13
N GLU A 41 -1.87 -15.25 -7.96
CA GLU A 41 -3.27 -15.25 -7.51
C GLU A 41 -3.58 -16.48 -6.65
N GLU A 42 -3.12 -17.66 -7.06
CA GLU A 42 -3.26 -18.88 -6.28
C GLU A 42 -2.60 -18.74 -4.91
N ARG A 43 -1.33 -18.30 -4.89
CA ARG A 43 -0.58 -18.11 -3.65
C ARG A 43 -1.24 -17.05 -2.75
N GLN A 44 -1.75 -15.98 -3.33
CA GLN A 44 -2.49 -14.95 -2.61
C GLN A 44 -3.74 -15.51 -1.95
N VAL A 45 -4.51 -16.35 -2.63
CA VAL A 45 -5.70 -17.00 -2.06
C VAL A 45 -5.31 -17.92 -0.90
N GLN A 46 -4.24 -18.71 -1.05
CA GLN A 46 -3.74 -19.57 0.03
C GLN A 46 -3.37 -18.76 1.27
N ILE A 47 -2.62 -17.67 1.10
CA ILE A 47 -2.23 -16.79 2.21
C ILE A 47 -3.49 -16.18 2.86
N ARG A 48 -4.44 -15.66 2.06
CA ARG A 48 -5.68 -15.11 2.62
C ARG A 48 -6.47 -16.12 3.44
N LYS A 49 -6.60 -17.37 2.96
CA LYS A 49 -7.27 -18.46 3.69
C LYS A 49 -6.59 -18.78 5.02
N LYS A 50 -5.25 -18.84 5.04
CA LYS A 50 -4.47 -19.08 6.26
C LYS A 50 -4.78 -18.02 7.32
N TYR A 51 -4.61 -16.75 6.96
CA TYR A 51 -4.79 -15.63 7.89
C TYR A 51 -6.26 -15.30 8.18
N GLN A 52 -7.20 -15.77 7.36
CA GLN A 52 -8.63 -15.64 7.64
C GLN A 52 -9.01 -16.29 8.97
N SER A 53 -8.43 -17.45 9.30
CA SER A 53 -8.69 -18.11 10.59
C SER A 53 -8.14 -17.30 11.76
N ASP A 54 -6.92 -16.78 11.61
CA ASP A 54 -6.27 -15.98 12.65
C ASP A 54 -7.04 -14.68 12.92
N PHE A 55 -7.47 -14.00 11.85
CA PHE A 55 -8.32 -12.81 11.97
C PHE A 55 -9.69 -13.13 12.56
N ARG A 56 -10.25 -14.31 12.29
CA ARG A 56 -11.52 -14.74 12.89
C ARG A 56 -11.38 -14.92 14.41
N ASN A 57 -10.28 -15.49 14.86
CA ASN A 57 -10.00 -15.70 16.29
C ASN A 57 -9.79 -14.37 17.03
N ILE A 58 -9.24 -13.35 16.35
CA ILE A 58 -9.01 -12.03 16.96
C ILE A 58 -10.28 -11.19 16.96
N LEU A 59 -11.04 -11.20 15.86
CA LEU A 59 -12.17 -10.27 15.65
C LEU A 59 -13.53 -10.82 16.09
N ASN A 60 -13.59 -12.10 16.48
CA ASN A 60 -14.79 -12.80 16.97
C ASN A 60 -16.05 -12.56 16.12
N GLY A 61 -15.91 -12.48 14.78
CA GLY A 61 -17.06 -12.25 13.90
C GLY A 61 -16.75 -12.28 12.40
N ASN A 62 -17.48 -13.12 11.65
CA ASN A 62 -17.26 -13.34 10.21
C ASN A 62 -17.41 -12.06 9.36
N ASN A 63 -18.34 -11.17 9.71
CA ASN A 63 -18.54 -9.90 9.00
C ASN A 63 -17.33 -8.95 9.14
N ARG A 64 -16.62 -9.01 10.26
CA ARG A 64 -15.44 -8.17 10.52
C ARG A 64 -14.20 -8.71 9.81
N VAL A 65 -14.06 -10.02 9.71
CA VAL A 65 -12.98 -10.67 8.94
C VAL A 65 -13.04 -10.31 7.46
N ASN A 66 -14.24 -10.35 6.86
CA ASN A 66 -14.40 -9.94 5.45
C ASN A 66 -14.02 -8.47 5.22
N LYS A 67 -14.26 -7.60 6.22
CA LYS A 67 -13.84 -6.19 6.19
C LYS A 67 -12.32 -6.02 6.20
N VAL A 68 -11.56 -6.94 6.81
CA VAL A 68 -10.08 -6.85 6.81
C VAL A 68 -9.56 -6.87 5.38
N PHE A 69 -10.04 -7.81 4.57
CA PHE A 69 -9.59 -7.98 3.20
C PHE A 69 -10.09 -6.88 2.26
N THR A 70 -11.31 -6.36 2.44
CA THR A 70 -11.81 -5.23 1.64
C THR A 70 -11.12 -3.92 2.00
N SER A 71 -10.91 -3.63 3.28
CA SER A 71 -10.13 -2.47 3.74
C SER A 71 -8.68 -2.53 3.25
N GLU A 72 -8.07 -3.72 3.16
CA GLU A 72 -6.72 -3.89 2.58
C GLU A 72 -6.68 -3.52 1.10
N LYS A 73 -7.63 -4.02 0.31
CA LYS A 73 -7.74 -3.70 -1.11
C LYS A 73 -7.88 -2.18 -1.32
N ASN A 74 -8.76 -1.54 -0.55
CA ASN A 74 -9.00 -0.11 -0.62
C ASN A 74 -7.76 0.70 -0.22
N LEU A 75 -7.04 0.30 0.84
CA LEU A 75 -5.81 0.97 1.25
C LEU A 75 -4.70 0.83 0.22
N LYS A 76 -4.53 -0.35 -0.37
CA LYS A 76 -3.56 -0.55 -1.44
C LYS A 76 -3.88 0.31 -2.65
N GLU A 77 -5.16 0.46 -2.99
CA GLU A 77 -5.61 1.34 -4.06
C GLU A 77 -5.34 2.82 -3.72
N MET A 78 -5.65 3.25 -2.50
CA MET A 78 -5.35 4.60 -2.01
C MET A 78 -3.84 4.89 -2.06
N PHE A 79 -2.99 3.98 -1.56
CA PHE A 79 -1.53 4.15 -1.60
C PHE A 79 -0.98 4.22 -3.02
N ARG A 80 -1.54 3.43 -3.95
CA ARG A 80 -1.19 3.51 -5.37
C ARG A 80 -1.56 4.87 -5.97
N LYS A 81 -2.78 5.35 -5.72
CA LYS A 81 -3.25 6.68 -6.17
C LYS A 81 -2.38 7.80 -5.60
N GLU A 82 -2.05 7.73 -4.31
CA GLU A 82 -1.19 8.71 -3.65
C GLU A 82 0.22 8.74 -4.24
N LEU A 83 0.84 7.56 -4.47
CA LEU A 83 2.15 7.47 -5.12
C LEU A 83 2.13 8.02 -6.56
N GLN A 84 1.08 7.71 -7.34
CA GLN A 84 0.89 8.24 -8.69
C GLN A 84 0.75 9.77 -8.68
N ASN A 85 -0.04 10.32 -7.76
CA ASN A 85 -0.21 11.76 -7.60
C ASN A 85 1.10 12.46 -7.21
N ARG A 86 1.90 11.87 -6.32
CA ARG A 86 3.24 12.39 -5.98
C ARG A 86 4.18 12.39 -7.17
N GLN A 87 4.16 11.35 -8.00
CA GLN A 87 4.97 11.32 -9.23
C GLN A 87 4.51 12.36 -10.24
N LYS A 88 3.18 12.52 -10.42
CA LYS A 88 2.60 13.55 -11.29
C LYS A 88 2.96 14.96 -10.83
N ASN A 89 2.84 15.26 -9.53
CA ASN A 89 3.19 16.56 -8.96
C ASN A 89 4.70 16.87 -9.06
N LYS A 90 5.58 15.86 -8.87
CA LYS A 90 7.03 16.05 -9.09
C LYS A 90 7.36 16.36 -10.55
N ARG A 91 6.69 15.71 -11.52
CA ARG A 91 6.85 16.01 -12.95
C ARG A 91 6.36 17.42 -13.31
N LEU A 92 5.29 17.90 -12.69
CA LEU A 92 4.75 19.24 -12.90
C LEU A 92 5.61 20.36 -12.27
N GLN A 93 6.29 20.09 -11.15
CA GLN A 93 7.16 21.08 -10.49
C GLN A 93 8.62 21.09 -11.00
N GLY A 94 9.07 20.04 -11.70
CA GLY A 94 10.44 19.92 -12.22
C GLY A 94 10.72 20.55 -13.59
N GLY A 95 9.70 21.08 -14.29
CA GLY A 95 9.85 21.63 -15.65
C GLY A 95 9.96 23.16 -15.77
N GLY A 96 10.01 23.89 -14.65
CA GLY A 96 9.73 25.33 -14.64
C GLY A 96 10.86 26.30 -14.29
N LYS A 97 12.14 25.88 -14.27
CA LYS A 97 13.27 26.80 -13.96
C LYS A 97 14.53 26.56 -14.80
N ALA A 98 14.42 26.65 -16.13
CA ALA A 98 15.54 27.12 -16.94
C ALA A 98 15.49 28.65 -16.97
N LYS A 99 16.39 29.25 -16.19
CA LYS A 99 16.53 30.67 -15.86
C LYS A 99 16.51 31.57 -17.11
N GLN A 100 15.50 32.44 -17.19
CA GLN A 100 15.73 33.83 -17.59
C GLN A 100 16.72 34.47 -16.60
N PHE A 101 17.40 35.55 -17.02
CA PHE A 101 18.43 36.34 -16.33
C PHE A 101 19.89 35.96 -16.64
N ASN A 102 20.51 36.65 -17.61
CA ASN A 102 21.35 37.79 -17.23
C ASN A 102 21.37 38.87 -18.33
N ALA A 103 21.20 40.11 -17.90
CA ALA A 103 21.14 41.32 -18.70
C ALA A 103 22.54 41.73 -19.20
N GLY A 104 22.57 42.47 -20.29
CA GLY A 104 23.80 43.02 -20.85
C GLY A 104 24.48 44.06 -19.95
N LYS A 105 25.80 44.17 -20.07
CA LYS A 105 26.52 45.45 -20.20
C LYS A 105 28.02 45.24 -20.49
N GLN A 106 28.45 45.86 -21.59
CA GLN A 106 29.68 46.64 -21.77
C GLN A 106 31.07 45.98 -21.87
N ARG A 107 31.68 46.19 -23.06
CA ARG A 107 32.85 47.06 -23.36
C ARG A 107 34.14 46.40 -23.91
N ASN A 108 34.61 47.05 -24.99
CA ASN A 108 35.94 47.15 -25.60
C ASN A 108 36.58 45.92 -26.28
N ARG A 109 36.68 45.99 -27.61
CA ARG A 109 37.91 46.41 -28.31
C ARG A 109 37.57 47.05 -29.65
#